data_AF-A0A7J7XUX5-F1
#
_entry.id   AF-A0A7J7XUX5-F1
#
_cell.length_a   1.000
_cell.length_b   1.000
_cell.length_c   1.000
_cell.angle_alpha   90.00
_cell.angle_beta   90.00
_cell.angle_gamma   90.00
#
_symmetry.space_group_name_H-M   'P 1'
#
loop_
_entity.id
_entity.type
_entity.pdbx_description
1 polymer ?
#
loop_
_entity_poly.entity_id
_entity_poly.type
_entity_poly.pdbx_seq_one_letter_code
_entity_poly.pdbx_strand_id
1 'polypeptide(L)'
;MHGVFLFTDTQIKRESFLEDVNNLLNAGEVPNLFPLDEKQEICEKMRQLDRQRDKTKQTDGSPIALFNMFIDRCRNQLHVVLAMSPIGDAFRNRLRKFPALVNCCTIDWFQSWPEDALQAVASRFLEELEMSEDIRDGCIDMCKSFHTSTIELSTSFFVELQRYNYVTPTSYLELISTFKLLLENKRRRARGLGLSGVCVCFQRSDEDEEAVRGGSGEAGFRGLASGRHADGAGGAPSAAKGCQQRGG
;
A
#
# COMPACT_ATOMS: atom_id res chain seq x y z
N MET A 1 -17.10 22.64 0.09
CA MET A 1 -15.85 21.88 0.32
C MET A 1 -15.98 21.26 1.70
N HIS A 2 -15.85 19.95 1.82
CA HIS A 2 -15.88 19.27 3.13
C HIS A 2 -14.44 19.06 3.58
N GLY A 3 -14.15 19.36 4.84
CA GLY A 3 -12.85 19.18 5.47
C GLY A 3 -12.90 18.03 6.46
N VAL A 4 -11.83 17.23 6.50
CA VAL A 4 -11.64 16.20 7.52
C VAL A 4 -10.45 16.59 8.38
N PHE A 5 -10.66 16.70 9.69
CA PHE A 5 -9.61 16.92 10.68
C PHE A 5 -9.29 15.59 11.37
N LEU A 6 -8.18 14.97 10.96
CA LEU A 6 -7.66 13.75 11.58
C LEU A 6 -6.73 14.11 12.74
N PHE A 7 -7.04 13.59 13.92
CA PHE A 7 -6.25 13.82 15.12
C PHE A 7 -5.91 12.50 15.81
N THR A 8 -4.62 12.17 15.88
CA THR A 8 -4.12 10.89 16.36
C THR A 8 -3.61 10.96 17.80
N ASP A 9 -3.63 9.84 18.52
CA ASP A 9 -3.16 9.75 19.91
C ASP A 9 -1.76 10.33 20.12
N THR A 10 -0.86 10.08 19.15
CA THR A 10 0.53 10.57 19.15
C THR A 10 0.65 12.10 19.11
N GLN A 11 -0.37 12.81 18.62
CA GLN A 11 -0.40 14.27 18.57
C GLN A 11 -0.91 14.89 19.88
N ILE A 12 -1.51 14.08 20.77
CA ILE A 12 -2.07 14.53 22.05
C ILE A 12 -0.96 14.70 23.08
N LYS A 13 -0.29 15.86 23.04
CA LYS A 13 0.75 16.22 24.01
C LYS A 13 0.20 16.81 25.31
N ARG A 14 -0.94 17.49 25.23
CA ARG A 14 -1.61 18.19 26.35
C ARG A 14 -3.09 17.84 26.36
N GLU A 15 -3.67 17.74 27.56
CA GLU A 15 -5.10 17.43 27.71
C GLU A 15 -6.00 18.57 27.19
N SER A 16 -5.51 19.81 27.19
CA SER A 16 -6.24 20.97 26.66
C SER A 16 -6.65 20.80 25.20
N PHE A 17 -5.89 20.04 24.41
CA PHE A 17 -6.26 19.79 23.01
C PHE A 17 -7.57 19.00 22.89
N LEU A 18 -7.83 18.08 23.83
CA LEU A 18 -9.09 17.34 23.85
C LEU A 18 -10.23 18.17 24.43
N GLU A 19 -9.93 19.14 25.28
CA GLU A 19 -10.91 20.12 25.75
C GLU A 19 -11.42 20.97 24.57
N ASP A 20 -10.52 21.45 23.72
CA ASP A 20 -10.87 22.19 22.50
C ASP A 20 -11.74 21.34 21.56
N VAL A 21 -11.36 20.07 21.34
CA VAL A 21 -12.17 19.14 20.53
C VAL A 21 -13.53 18.87 21.16
N ASN A 22 -13.60 18.71 22.49
CA ASN A 22 -14.86 18.52 23.20
C ASN A 22 -15.78 19.74 23.05
N ASN A 23 -15.24 20.95 23.12
CA ASN A 23 -15.99 22.18 22.88
C ASN A 23 -16.48 22.26 21.43
N LEU A 24 -15.62 21.92 20.47
CA LEU A 24 -15.98 21.87 19.04
C LEU A 24 -17.11 20.87 18.76
N LEU A 25 -17.09 19.68 19.38
CA LEU A 25 -18.13 18.67 19.21
C LEU A 25 -19.48 19.07 19.83
N ASN A 26 -19.46 19.72 21.00
CA ASN A 26 -20.69 20.18 21.66
C ASN A 26 -21.25 21.46 21.02
N ALA A 27 -20.45 22.53 20.98
CA ALA A 27 -20.89 23.87 20.59
C ALA A 27 -20.69 24.17 19.10
N GLY A 28 -19.82 23.43 18.40
CA GLY A 28 -19.45 23.73 17.01
C GLY A 28 -18.42 24.85 16.89
N GLU A 29 -17.94 25.37 18.02
CA GLU A 29 -16.85 26.34 18.11
C GLU A 29 -15.97 26.08 19.34
N VAL A 30 -14.74 26.63 19.30
CA VAL A 30 -13.84 26.65 20.45
C VAL A 30 -13.90 28.04 21.09
N PRO A 31 -14.12 28.15 22.41
CA PRO A 31 -14.16 29.44 23.10
C PRO A 31 -12.88 30.24 22.89
N ASN A 32 -13.02 31.56 22.69
CA ASN A 32 -11.89 32.49 22.51
C ASN A 32 -10.94 32.14 21.35
N LEU A 33 -11.39 31.34 20.37
CA LEU A 33 -10.59 31.00 19.20
C LEU A 33 -10.34 32.22 18.31
N PHE A 34 -11.38 33.02 18.07
CA PHE A 34 -11.34 34.19 17.21
C PHE A 34 -11.31 35.48 18.04
N PRO A 35 -10.37 36.41 17.79
CA PRO A 35 -10.41 37.74 18.35
C PRO A 35 -11.58 38.56 17.76
N LEU A 36 -11.90 39.69 18.39
CA LEU A 36 -13.09 40.49 18.09
C LEU A 36 -13.13 41.02 16.65
N ASP A 37 -11.97 41.41 16.13
CA ASP A 37 -11.77 41.87 14.75
C ASP A 37 -12.03 40.76 13.73
N GLU A 38 -11.47 39.56 13.93
CA GLU A 38 -11.73 38.41 13.04
C GLU A 38 -13.21 37.98 13.09
N LYS A 39 -13.85 38.02 14.26
CA LYS A 39 -15.30 37.73 14.37
C LYS A 39 -16.14 38.72 13.56
N GLN A 40 -15.77 40.01 13.55
CA GLN A 40 -16.46 41.02 12.75
C GLN A 40 -16.28 40.74 11.25
N GLU A 41 -15.06 40.41 10.81
CA GLU A 41 -14.79 40.06 9.41
C GLU A 41 -15.58 38.83 8.95
N ILE A 42 -15.67 37.79 9.80
CA ILE A 42 -16.50 36.61 9.53
C ILE A 42 -17.97 37.00 9.39
N CYS A 43 -18.50 37.83 10.30
CA CYS A 43 -19.90 38.28 10.23
C CYS A 43 -20.20 39.06 8.95
N GLU A 44 -19.27 39.89 8.47
CA GLU A 44 -19.42 40.63 7.21
C GLU A 44 -19.47 39.71 6.00
N LYS A 45 -18.56 38.73 5.92
CA LYS A 45 -18.58 37.71 4.86
C LYS A 45 -19.86 36.87 4.92
N MET A 46 -20.30 36.50 6.11
CA MET A 46 -21.54 35.74 6.31
C MET A 46 -22.78 36.54 5.93
N ARG A 47 -22.81 37.85 6.18
CA ARG A 47 -23.89 38.74 5.76
C ARG A 47 -24.04 38.77 4.24
N GLN A 48 -22.93 38.78 3.50
CA GLN A 48 -22.97 38.71 2.03
C GLN A 48 -23.58 37.38 1.57
N LEU A 49 -23.21 36.28 2.22
CA LEU A 49 -23.73 34.94 1.90
C LEU A 49 -25.19 34.77 2.31
N ASP A 50 -25.63 35.40 3.40
CA ASP A 50 -27.02 35.35 3.86
C ASP A 50 -27.95 36.11 2.90
N ARG A 51 -27.53 37.27 2.40
CA ARG A 51 -28.28 38.04 1.39
C ARG A 51 -28.51 37.28 0.07
N GLN A 52 -27.64 36.33 -0.25
CA GLN A 52 -27.77 35.47 -1.43
C GLN A 52 -28.71 34.29 -1.22
N ARG A 53 -29.15 34.01 0.02
CA ARG A 53 -30.13 32.95 0.31
C ARG A 53 -31.55 33.43 0.01
N ASP A 54 -32.44 32.46 -0.15
CA ASP A 54 -33.88 32.71 -0.26
C ASP A 54 -34.38 33.59 0.90
N LYS A 55 -35.23 34.58 0.57
CA LYS A 55 -35.75 35.57 1.54
C LYS A 55 -36.41 34.95 2.77
N THR A 56 -36.92 33.73 2.68
CA THR A 56 -37.54 33.00 3.79
C THR A 56 -36.53 32.34 4.74
N LYS A 57 -35.26 32.22 4.35
CA LYS A 57 -34.17 31.62 5.12
C LYS A 57 -33.09 32.62 5.52
N GLN A 58 -33.30 33.90 5.23
CA GLN A 58 -32.40 34.97 5.65
C GLN A 58 -32.50 35.16 7.16
N THR A 59 -31.36 35.46 7.78
CA THR A 59 -31.29 35.78 9.21
C THR A 59 -31.81 37.20 9.48
N ASP A 60 -32.00 37.54 10.75
CA ASP A 60 -32.38 38.89 11.20
C ASP A 60 -31.27 39.95 10.99
N GLY A 61 -30.10 39.54 10.46
CA GLY A 61 -28.95 40.40 10.20
C GLY A 61 -28.14 40.77 11.45
N SER A 62 -28.54 40.26 12.63
CA SER A 62 -27.80 40.46 13.88
C SER A 62 -26.44 39.74 13.81
N PRO A 63 -25.38 40.31 14.41
CA PRO A 63 -24.07 39.65 14.46
C PRO A 63 -24.14 38.24 15.06
N ILE A 64 -25.02 38.03 16.06
CA ILE A 64 -25.21 36.75 16.73
C ILE A 64 -25.82 35.72 15.76
N ALA A 65 -26.87 36.08 15.02
CA ALA A 65 -27.49 35.16 14.07
C ALA A 65 -26.55 34.83 12.90
N LEU A 66 -25.79 35.81 12.40
CA LEU A 66 -24.80 35.60 11.34
C LEU A 66 -23.67 34.69 11.79
N PHE A 67 -23.22 34.82 13.04
CA PHE A 67 -22.18 33.98 13.61
C PHE A 67 -22.70 32.55 13.89
N ASN A 68 -23.94 32.40 14.37
CA ASN A 68 -24.57 31.09 14.50
C ASN A 68 -24.70 30.38 13.14
N MET A 69 -25.06 31.12 12.09
CA MET A 69 -25.07 30.58 10.72
C MET A 69 -23.68 30.10 10.27
N PHE A 70 -22.60 30.75 10.74
CA PHE A 70 -21.24 30.32 10.47
C PHE A 70 -20.92 29.01 11.19
N ILE A 71 -21.24 28.92 12.48
CA ILE A 71 -21.09 27.69 13.28
C ILE A 71 -21.85 26.54 12.63
N ASP A 72 -23.10 26.74 12.21
CA ASP A 72 -23.89 25.71 11.53
C ASP A 72 -23.24 25.23 10.24
N ARG A 73 -22.62 26.13 9.47
CA ARG A 73 -21.85 25.74 8.28
C ARG A 73 -20.61 24.94 8.65
N CYS A 74 -19.88 25.36 9.68
CA CYS A 74 -18.72 24.61 10.17
C CYS A 74 -19.12 23.19 10.60
N ARG A 75 -20.21 23.02 11.35
CA ARG A 75 -20.69 21.70 11.78
C ARG A 75 -21.05 20.79 10.62
N ASN A 76 -21.61 21.35 9.55
CA ASN A 76 -21.98 20.57 8.36
C ASN A 76 -20.81 20.24 7.43
N GLN A 77 -19.71 20.99 7.52
CA GLN A 77 -18.59 20.88 6.57
C GLN A 77 -17.31 20.34 7.19
N LEU A 78 -17.20 20.33 8.51
CA LEU A 78 -16.03 19.85 9.25
C LEU A 78 -16.33 18.49 9.90
N HIS A 79 -15.63 17.46 9.42
CA HIS A 79 -15.66 16.14 10.02
C HIS A 79 -14.40 15.95 10.88
N VAL A 80 -14.58 15.69 12.17
CA VAL A 80 -13.48 15.41 13.09
C VAL A 80 -13.34 13.90 13.27
N VAL A 81 -12.15 13.37 13.01
CA VAL A 81 -11.83 11.94 13.16
C VAL A 81 -10.73 11.80 14.20
N LEU A 82 -11.03 11.04 15.26
CA LEU A 82 -10.10 10.78 16.35
C LEU A 82 -9.62 9.34 16.28
N ALA A 83 -8.30 9.15 16.19
CA ALA A 83 -7.67 7.84 16.18
C ALA A 83 -6.90 7.65 17.48
N MET A 84 -7.48 6.89 18.42
CA MET A 84 -6.94 6.66 19.75
C MET A 84 -6.69 5.18 20.00
N SER A 85 -5.63 4.85 20.73
CA SER A 85 -5.37 3.46 21.12
C SER A 85 -6.20 3.11 22.38
N PRO A 86 -6.93 1.98 22.39
CA PRO A 86 -7.63 1.53 23.59
C PRO A 86 -6.67 0.93 24.64
N ILE A 87 -5.38 0.82 24.33
CA ILE A 87 -4.37 0.23 25.21
C ILE A 87 -4.04 1.20 26.35
N GLY A 88 -4.12 0.70 27.58
CA GLY A 88 -3.85 1.45 28.81
C GLY A 88 -5.04 2.28 29.31
N ASP A 89 -4.83 2.98 30.42
CA ASP A 89 -5.92 3.72 31.09
C ASP A 89 -6.15 5.13 30.54
N ALA A 90 -5.22 5.66 29.73
CA ALA A 90 -5.29 7.00 29.19
C ALA A 90 -6.56 7.23 28.35
N PHE A 91 -6.90 6.29 27.47
CA PHE A 91 -8.12 6.35 26.66
C PHE A 91 -9.38 6.40 27.53
N ARG A 92 -9.50 5.48 28.50
CA ARG A 92 -10.63 5.43 29.43
C ARG A 92 -10.76 6.71 30.26
N ASN A 93 -9.63 7.24 30.75
CA ASN A 93 -9.60 8.47 31.53
C ASN A 93 -10.03 9.68 30.68
N ARG A 94 -9.59 9.75 29.42
CA ARG A 94 -10.01 10.81 28.48
C ARG A 94 -11.50 10.73 28.16
N LEU A 95 -12.07 9.54 27.93
CA LEU A 95 -13.51 9.39 27.71
C LEU A 95 -14.35 9.83 28.92
N ARG A 96 -13.87 9.58 30.15
CA ARG A 96 -14.54 10.06 31.38
C ARG A 96 -14.45 11.57 31.55
N LYS A 97 -13.32 12.18 31.19
CA LYS A 97 -13.12 13.64 31.24
C LYS A 97 -13.93 14.37 30.17
N PHE A 98 -14.06 13.79 28.98
CA PHE A 98 -14.63 14.42 27.80
C PHE A 98 -15.77 13.58 27.21
N PRO A 99 -17.00 13.67 27.76
CA PRO A 99 -18.13 12.82 27.36
C PRO A 99 -18.62 13.07 25.93
N ALA A 100 -18.32 14.24 25.32
CA ALA A 100 -18.71 14.52 23.94
C ALA A 100 -18.05 13.58 22.92
N LEU A 101 -16.90 13.01 23.26
CA LEU A 101 -16.22 12.01 22.44
C LEU A 101 -17.05 10.74 22.23
N VAL A 102 -17.95 10.43 23.18
CA VAL A 102 -18.85 9.27 23.09
C VAL A 102 -20.24 9.69 22.59
N ASN A 103 -20.73 10.86 23.02
CA ASN A 103 -22.09 11.29 22.72
C ASN A 103 -22.25 11.87 21.32
N CYS A 104 -21.21 12.50 20.77
CA CYS A 104 -21.27 13.24 19.50
C CYS A 104 -20.48 12.57 18.38
N CYS A 105 -19.78 11.45 18.65
CA CYS A 105 -19.01 10.72 17.66
C CYS A 105 -19.50 9.28 17.53
N THR A 106 -19.37 8.72 16.33
CA THR A 106 -19.56 7.29 16.11
C THR A 106 -18.27 6.56 16.48
N ILE A 107 -18.37 5.53 17.31
CA ILE A 107 -17.23 4.70 17.70
C ILE A 107 -17.09 3.55 16.69
N ASP A 108 -15.92 3.47 16.06
CA ASP A 108 -15.53 2.37 15.19
C ASP A 108 -14.40 1.57 15.86
N TRP A 109 -14.61 0.26 16.03
CA TRP A 109 -13.68 -0.62 16.74
C TRP A 109 -12.88 -1.46 15.73
N PHE A 110 -11.57 -1.25 15.71
CA PHE A 110 -10.65 -2.08 14.94
C PHE A 110 -10.36 -3.38 15.68
N GLN A 111 -10.90 -4.47 15.16
CA GLN A 111 -10.66 -5.82 15.67
C GLN A 111 -9.48 -6.46 14.93
N SER A 112 -8.93 -7.51 15.54
CA SER A 112 -7.97 -8.39 14.87
C SER A 112 -8.59 -8.95 13.59
N TRP A 113 -7.76 -9.14 12.56
CA TRP A 113 -8.24 -9.66 11.28
C TRP A 113 -8.74 -11.10 11.45
N PRO A 114 -9.97 -11.42 10.99
CA PRO A 114 -10.45 -12.79 10.95
C PRO A 114 -9.67 -13.60 9.90
N GLU A 115 -9.80 -14.93 9.98
CA GLU A 115 -9.13 -15.85 9.04
C GLU A 115 -9.41 -15.52 7.58
N ASP A 116 -10.66 -15.19 7.24
CA ASP A 116 -11.06 -14.83 5.87
C ASP A 116 -10.31 -13.58 5.36
N ALA A 117 -10.09 -12.60 6.25
CA ALA A 117 -9.35 -11.39 5.91
C ALA A 117 -7.86 -11.69 5.72
N LEU A 118 -7.27 -12.54 6.58
CA LEU A 118 -5.89 -13.00 6.43
C LEU A 118 -5.70 -13.73 5.09
N GLN A 119 -6.63 -14.62 4.73
CA GLN A 119 -6.63 -15.34 3.47
C GLN A 119 -6.73 -14.38 2.27
N ALA A 120 -7.66 -13.43 2.29
CA ALA A 120 -7.84 -12.46 1.20
C ALA A 120 -6.60 -11.58 1.00
N VAL A 121 -5.97 -11.13 2.10
CA VAL A 121 -4.74 -10.34 2.04
C VAL A 121 -3.58 -11.17 1.51
N ALA A 122 -3.37 -12.39 2.02
CA ALA A 122 -2.32 -13.28 1.52
C ALA A 122 -2.51 -13.62 0.03
N SER A 123 -3.73 -13.89 -0.40
CA SER A 123 -4.06 -14.18 -1.80
C SER A 123 -3.67 -13.04 -2.71
N ARG A 124 -4.10 -11.82 -2.38
CA ARG A 124 -3.80 -10.61 -3.16
C ARG A 124 -2.31 -10.28 -3.19
N PHE A 125 -1.60 -10.50 -2.09
CA PHE A 125 -0.15 -10.28 -2.07
C PHE A 125 0.57 -11.37 -2.88
N LEU A 126 0.21 -12.65 -2.76
CA LEU A 126 0.91 -13.75 -3.44
C LEU A 126 0.56 -13.87 -4.93
N GLU A 127 -0.50 -13.21 -5.40
CA GLU A 127 -0.89 -13.16 -6.82
C GLU A 127 0.24 -12.64 -7.73
N GLU A 128 1.04 -11.69 -7.24
CA GLU A 128 2.17 -11.09 -7.98
C GLU A 128 3.31 -12.08 -8.25
N LEU A 129 3.35 -13.23 -7.56
CA LEU A 129 4.41 -14.22 -7.70
C LEU A 129 4.04 -15.32 -8.69
N GLU A 130 4.96 -15.60 -9.62
CA GLU A 130 4.88 -16.76 -10.51
C GLU A 130 5.02 -18.06 -9.71
N MET A 131 3.93 -18.80 -9.52
CA MET A 131 3.88 -20.12 -8.90
C MET A 131 2.61 -20.85 -9.36
N SER A 132 2.59 -22.18 -9.25
CA SER A 132 1.36 -22.96 -9.49
C SER A 132 0.32 -22.67 -8.41
N GLU A 133 -0.97 -22.81 -8.77
CA GLU A 133 -2.08 -22.51 -7.85
C GLU A 133 -2.04 -23.39 -6.60
N ASP A 134 -1.77 -24.69 -6.73
CA ASP A 134 -1.67 -25.60 -5.58
C ASP A 134 -0.61 -25.15 -4.55
N ILE A 135 0.53 -24.62 -5.04
CA ILE A 135 1.61 -24.13 -4.17
C ILE A 135 1.20 -22.79 -3.53
N ARG A 136 0.47 -21.96 -4.27
CA ARG A 136 -0.02 -20.67 -3.77
C ARG A 136 -0.99 -20.88 -2.62
N ASP A 137 -1.95 -21.77 -2.78
CA ASP A 137 -2.95 -22.09 -1.75
C ASP A 137 -2.27 -22.61 -0.48
N GLY A 138 -1.31 -23.53 -0.63
CA GLY A 138 -0.51 -23.99 0.50
C GLY A 138 0.31 -22.88 1.19
N CYS A 139 0.82 -21.91 0.44
CA CYS A 139 1.52 -20.75 1.02
C CYS A 139 0.55 -19.83 1.77
N ILE A 140 -0.65 -19.62 1.24
CA ILE A 140 -1.70 -18.79 1.87
C ILE A 140 -2.09 -19.40 3.23
N ASP A 141 -2.37 -20.70 3.25
CA ASP A 141 -2.72 -21.43 4.47
C ASP A 141 -1.58 -21.41 5.50
N MET A 142 -0.33 -21.58 5.05
CA MET A 142 0.84 -21.48 5.91
C MET A 142 0.97 -20.09 6.54
N CYS A 143 0.84 -19.01 5.75
CA CYS A 143 0.89 -17.65 6.27
C CYS A 143 -0.21 -17.41 7.31
N LYS A 144 -1.46 -17.83 7.02
CA LYS A 144 -2.59 -17.74 7.95
C LYS A 144 -2.31 -18.48 9.26
N SER A 145 -1.85 -19.73 9.16
CA SER A 145 -1.54 -20.58 10.31
C SER A 145 -0.46 -19.94 11.19
N PHE A 146 0.64 -19.44 10.61
CA PHE A 146 1.72 -18.80 11.36
C PHE A 146 1.27 -17.54 12.11
N HIS A 147 0.40 -16.72 11.51
CA HIS A 147 -0.11 -15.54 12.19
C HIS A 147 -0.99 -15.92 13.38
N THR A 148 -1.93 -16.85 13.16
CA THR A 148 -2.87 -17.32 14.18
C THR A 148 -2.14 -18.00 15.33
N SER A 149 -1.18 -18.88 15.05
CA SER A 149 -0.36 -19.53 16.07
C SER A 149 0.46 -18.53 16.88
N THR A 150 0.95 -17.45 16.24
CA THR A 150 1.70 -16.40 16.95
C THR A 150 0.81 -15.63 17.93
N ILE A 151 -0.47 -15.43 17.62
CA ILE A 151 -1.45 -14.81 18.53
C ILE A 151 -1.67 -15.70 19.77
N GLU A 152 -1.86 -17.01 19.55
CA GLU A 152 -2.03 -17.98 20.64
C GLU A 152 -0.79 -18.08 21.53
N LEU A 153 0.40 -18.14 20.91
CA LEU A 153 1.68 -18.15 21.62
C LEU A 153 1.91 -16.87 22.41
N SER A 154 1.53 -15.70 21.86
CA SER A 154 1.62 -14.43 22.58
C SER A 154 0.75 -14.43 23.84
N THR A 155 -0.43 -15.02 23.76
CA THR A 155 -1.33 -15.16 24.91
C THR A 155 -0.72 -16.07 25.98
N SER A 156 -0.16 -17.22 25.57
CA SER A 156 0.50 -18.16 26.48
C SER A 156 1.74 -17.52 27.15
N PHE A 157 2.54 -16.79 26.37
CA PHE A 157 3.70 -16.05 26.85
C PHE A 157 3.33 -15.00 27.90
N PHE A 158 2.21 -14.30 27.71
CA PHE A 158 1.71 -13.35 28.71
C PHE A 158 1.32 -14.07 30.01
N VAL A 159 0.64 -15.21 29.94
CA VAL A 159 0.24 -15.97 31.13
C VAL A 159 1.47 -16.39 31.95
N GLU A 160 2.49 -16.91 31.28
CA GLU A 160 3.69 -17.45 31.96
C GLU A 160 4.63 -16.36 32.48
N LEU A 161 4.90 -15.32 31.69
CA LEU A 161 5.96 -14.35 31.97
C LEU A 161 5.45 -12.95 32.31
N GLN A 162 4.13 -12.71 32.25
CA GLN A 162 3.51 -11.41 32.50
C GLN A 162 4.08 -10.29 31.63
N ARG A 163 4.51 -10.63 30.41
CA ARG A 163 5.08 -9.70 29.43
C ARG A 163 4.20 -9.66 28.19
N TYR A 164 3.83 -8.46 27.78
CA TYR A 164 3.02 -8.25 26.57
C TYR A 164 3.88 -8.35 25.31
N ASN A 165 3.40 -9.12 24.33
CA ASN A 165 3.89 -9.12 22.96
C ASN A 165 2.72 -8.80 22.01
N TYR A 166 2.81 -7.74 21.24
CA TYR A 166 1.70 -7.29 20.40
C TYR A 166 1.84 -7.82 18.99
N VAL A 167 0.88 -8.64 18.56
CA VAL A 167 0.78 -9.13 17.19
C VAL A 167 -0.10 -8.16 16.42
N THR A 168 0.43 -7.56 15.35
CA THR A 168 -0.29 -6.55 14.56
C THR A 168 -0.48 -6.99 13.11
N PRO A 169 -1.50 -6.49 12.39
CA PRO A 169 -1.63 -6.72 10.95
C PRO A 169 -0.38 -6.30 10.17
N THR A 170 0.33 -5.26 10.61
CA THR A 170 1.61 -4.85 10.00
C THR A 170 2.65 -5.97 10.07
N SER A 171 2.78 -6.66 11.21
CA SER A 171 3.68 -7.82 11.35
C SER A 171 3.31 -8.96 10.40
N TYR A 172 2.02 -9.13 10.07
CA TYR A 172 1.58 -10.09 9.06
C TYR A 172 2.00 -9.68 7.64
N LEU A 173 1.83 -8.41 7.29
CA LEU A 173 2.27 -7.87 6.01
C LEU A 173 3.79 -7.96 5.83
N GLU A 174 4.54 -7.71 6.91
CA GLU A 174 6.00 -7.88 6.95
C GLU A 174 6.42 -9.34 6.77
N LEU A 175 5.71 -10.29 7.40
CA LEU A 175 5.92 -11.73 7.19
C LEU A 175 5.79 -12.11 5.72
N ILE A 176 4.71 -11.70 5.06
CA ILE A 176 4.47 -11.98 3.64
C ILE A 176 5.54 -11.31 2.77
N SER A 177 5.86 -10.05 3.03
CA SER A 177 6.88 -9.30 2.29
C SER A 177 8.26 -9.95 2.41
N THR A 178 8.62 -10.41 3.60
CA THR A 178 9.87 -11.14 3.86
C THR A 178 9.88 -12.48 3.15
N PHE A 179 8.76 -13.20 3.15
CA PHE A 179 8.62 -14.45 2.42
C PHE A 179 8.85 -14.26 0.92
N LYS A 180 8.23 -13.24 0.29
CA LYS A 180 8.48 -12.89 -1.12
C LYS A 180 9.96 -12.65 -1.40
N LEU A 181 10.59 -11.79 -0.60
CA LEU A 181 12.00 -11.43 -0.76
C LEU A 181 12.92 -12.66 -0.66
N LEU A 182 12.66 -13.55 0.32
CA LEU A 182 13.44 -14.76 0.49
C LEU A 182 13.24 -15.75 -0.66
N LEU A 183 12.02 -15.88 -1.15
CA LEU A 183 11.69 -16.76 -2.28
C LEU A 183 12.42 -16.30 -3.55
N GLU A 184 12.36 -15.01 -3.87
CA GLU A 184 13.06 -14.43 -5.02
C GLU A 184 14.58 -14.59 -4.90
N ASN A 185 15.14 -14.32 -3.72
CA ASN A 185 16.57 -14.49 -3.48
C ASN A 185 17.00 -15.95 -3.64
N LYS A 186 16.21 -16.91 -3.14
CA LYS A 186 16.48 -18.34 -3.32
C LYS A 186 16.34 -18.77 -4.79
N ARG A 187 15.31 -18.30 -5.50
CA ARG A 187 15.13 -18.56 -6.94
C ARG A 187 16.29 -17.99 -7.76
N ARG A 188 16.74 -16.78 -7.45
CA ARG A 188 17.90 -16.15 -8.08
C ARG A 188 19.18 -16.94 -7.83
N ARG A 189 19.41 -17.38 -6.59
CA ARG A 189 20.55 -18.25 -6.25
C ARG A 189 20.47 -19.60 -6.95
N ALA A 190 19.31 -20.24 -6.99
CA ALA A 190 19.12 -21.51 -7.69
C ALA A 190 19.36 -21.38 -9.21
N ARG A 191 18.87 -20.30 -9.83
CA ARG A 191 19.14 -19.98 -11.24
C ARG A 191 20.62 -19.64 -11.48
N GLY A 192 21.25 -18.89 -10.58
CA GLY A 192 22.68 -18.52 -10.67
C GLY A 192 23.64 -19.70 -10.46
N LEU A 193 23.31 -20.62 -9.55
CA LEU A 193 24.07 -21.84 -9.30
C LEU A 193 23.82 -22.91 -10.38
N GLY A 194 22.61 -22.95 -10.96
CA GLY A 194 22.30 -23.82 -12.09
C GLY A 194 23.02 -23.41 -13.38
N LEU A 195 23.16 -22.11 -13.64
CA LEU A 195 23.78 -21.63 -14.89
C LEU A 195 25.31 -21.64 -14.86
N SER A 196 25.99 -21.42 -13.72
CA SER A 196 27.46 -21.47 -13.72
C SER A 196 28.02 -22.89 -13.69
N GLY A 197 27.28 -23.87 -13.15
CA GLY A 197 27.73 -25.27 -13.07
C GLY A 197 27.25 -26.13 -14.22
N VAL A 198 25.97 -26.05 -14.58
CA VAL A 198 25.38 -26.93 -15.61
C VAL A 198 25.67 -26.43 -17.02
N CYS A 199 25.70 -25.10 -17.25
CA CYS A 199 26.01 -24.55 -18.58
C CYS A 199 27.47 -24.77 -18.96
N VAL A 200 28.41 -24.65 -18.02
CA VAL A 200 29.84 -24.95 -18.28
C VAL A 200 30.02 -26.42 -18.62
N CYS A 201 29.36 -27.35 -17.93
CA CYS A 201 29.45 -28.77 -18.26
C CYS A 201 28.80 -29.11 -19.61
N PHE A 202 27.69 -28.46 -19.98
CA PHE A 202 27.03 -28.69 -21.26
C PHE A 202 27.84 -28.11 -22.43
N GLN A 203 28.35 -26.88 -22.30
CA GLN A 203 29.23 -26.27 -23.31
C GLN A 203 30.53 -27.07 -23.52
N ARG A 204 31.12 -27.61 -22.46
CA ARG A 204 32.32 -28.45 -22.57
C ARG A 204 32.01 -29.81 -23.23
N SER A 205 30.82 -30.36 -23.02
CA SER A 205 30.40 -31.61 -23.65
C SER A 205 30.17 -31.44 -25.16
N ASP A 206 29.65 -30.29 -25.60
CA ASP A 206 29.49 -29.96 -27.02
C ASP A 206 30.86 -29.74 -27.72
N GLU A 207 31.81 -29.06 -27.05
CA GLU A 207 33.18 -28.89 -27.58
C GLU A 207 33.95 -30.22 -27.67
N ASP A 208 33.78 -31.11 -26.69
CA ASP A 208 34.40 -32.43 -26.68
C ASP A 208 33.80 -33.37 -27.76
N GLU A 209 32.50 -33.26 -28.07
CA GLU A 209 31.86 -34.04 -29.16
C GLU A 209 32.32 -33.57 -30.56
N GLU A 210 32.52 -32.25 -30.74
CA GLU A 210 32.99 -31.68 -32.00
C GLU A 210 34.48 -31.98 -32.25
N ALA A 211 35.31 -32.02 -31.20
CA ALA A 211 36.71 -32.45 -31.28
C ALA A 211 36.86 -33.93 -31.67
N VAL A 212 35.98 -34.82 -31.19
CA VAL A 212 35.98 -36.24 -31.58
C VAL A 212 35.50 -36.44 -33.02
N ARG A 213 34.55 -35.63 -33.51
CA ARG A 213 34.12 -35.64 -34.91
C ARG A 213 35.16 -35.07 -35.88
N GLY A 214 35.95 -34.08 -35.45
CA GLY A 214 37.05 -33.51 -36.25
C GLY A 214 38.28 -34.42 -36.42
N GLY A 215 38.50 -35.37 -35.48
CA GLY A 215 39.68 -36.24 -35.49
C GLY A 215 39.59 -37.51 -36.35
N SER A 216 38.41 -37.84 -36.89
CA SER A 216 38.18 -39.15 -37.56
C SER A 216 38.08 -39.07 -39.09
N GLY A 217 38.51 -37.95 -39.70
CA GLY A 217 38.13 -37.59 -41.06
C GLY A 217 39.25 -37.22 -42.04
N GLU A 218 40.50 -37.64 -41.87
CA GLU A 218 41.52 -37.47 -42.94
C GLU A 218 42.48 -38.65 -43.03
N ALA A 219 42.10 -39.66 -43.82
CA ALA A 219 43.03 -40.61 -44.43
C ALA A 219 42.56 -40.99 -45.85
N GLY A 220 43.25 -40.44 -46.85
CA GLY A 220 43.27 -40.89 -48.26
C GLY A 220 42.27 -40.19 -49.21
N PHE A 221 42.51 -40.01 -50.51
CA PHE A 221 43.69 -40.05 -51.39
C PHE A 221 43.16 -39.67 -52.79
N ARG A 222 43.81 -38.73 -53.51
CA ARG A 222 43.74 -38.46 -54.99
C ARG A 222 42.38 -37.99 -55.58
N GLY A 223 42.29 -37.12 -56.58
CA GLY A 223 43.27 -36.40 -57.40
C GLY A 223 42.57 -35.69 -58.59
N LEU A 224 43.25 -34.66 -59.13
CA LEU A 224 43.24 -34.17 -60.53
C LEU A 224 41.91 -33.78 -61.23
N ALA A 225 41.72 -32.46 -61.45
CA ALA A 225 41.89 -31.78 -62.76
C ALA A 225 40.85 -30.66 -63.07
N SER A 226 41.37 -29.45 -63.37
CA SER A 226 40.96 -28.46 -64.41
C SER A 226 39.52 -27.92 -64.42
N GLY A 227 39.19 -26.63 -64.56
CA GLY A 227 39.88 -25.40 -64.98
C GLY A 227 38.87 -24.42 -65.62
N ARG A 228 39.22 -23.11 -65.69
CA ARG A 228 38.60 -21.93 -66.37
C ARG A 228 37.72 -21.01 -65.49
N HIS A 229 38.12 -19.75 -65.24
CA HIS A 229 38.00 -18.50 -66.07
C HIS A 229 36.53 -18.09 -66.29
N ALA A 230 36.08 -16.84 -66.19
CA ALA A 230 36.65 -15.50 -65.93
C ALA A 230 35.48 -14.52 -65.65
N ASP A 231 35.82 -13.26 -65.34
CA ASP A 231 35.00 -12.03 -65.41
C ASP A 231 33.94 -11.81 -64.30
N GLY A 232 33.75 -10.63 -63.72
CA GLY A 232 34.29 -9.29 -64.00
C GLY A 232 33.23 -8.23 -63.62
N ALA A 233 33.56 -7.40 -62.63
CA ALA A 233 33.07 -6.03 -62.36
C ALA A 233 31.57 -5.71 -62.17
N GLY A 234 31.28 -5.05 -61.04
CA GLY A 234 30.65 -3.71 -61.06
C GLY A 234 29.26 -3.56 -60.42
N GLY A 235 29.19 -2.66 -59.43
CA GLY A 235 28.00 -1.80 -59.22
C GLY A 235 27.12 -2.08 -58.00
N ALA A 236 27.38 -1.36 -56.90
CA ALA A 236 26.32 -0.83 -56.03
C ALA A 236 25.70 0.43 -56.73
N PRO A 237 24.55 1.03 -56.32
CA PRO A 237 23.95 1.01 -54.98
C PRO A 237 22.39 1.04 -54.88
N SER A 238 21.90 0.96 -53.64
CA SER A 238 20.75 1.67 -53.02
C SER A 238 19.38 1.72 -53.72
N ALA A 239 18.33 1.24 -53.05
CA ALA A 239 17.17 2.07 -52.65
C ALA A 239 16.04 1.22 -52.02
N ALA A 240 15.20 1.94 -51.27
CA ALA A 240 14.21 1.52 -50.29
C ALA A 240 12.82 1.09 -50.84
N LYS A 241 11.91 0.81 -49.89
CA LYS A 241 10.44 0.57 -49.93
C LYS A 241 10.07 -0.92 -50.06
N GLY A 242 9.17 -1.52 -49.29
CA GLY A 242 8.01 -1.01 -48.56
C GLY A 242 6.73 -1.62 -49.15
N CYS A 243 6.00 -2.44 -48.36
CA CYS A 243 4.61 -2.98 -48.51
C CYS A 243 4.60 -4.44 -48.01
N GLN A 244 3.93 -4.84 -46.94
CA GLN A 244 2.49 -4.80 -46.61
C GLN A 244 1.65 -5.86 -47.36
N GLN A 245 0.92 -6.64 -46.54
CA GLN A 245 -0.23 -7.53 -46.79
C GLN A 245 0.00 -8.95 -47.35
N ARG A 246 -0.37 -9.94 -46.51
CA ARG A 246 -1.51 -10.87 -46.64
C ARG A 246 -1.53 -11.71 -45.34
N GLY A 247 -2.63 -11.94 -44.63
CA GLY A 247 -4.01 -12.10 -45.09
C GLY A 247 -4.35 -13.59 -45.01
N GLY A 248 -5.11 -13.95 -43.97
CA GLY A 248 -5.58 -15.30 -43.64
C GLY A 248 -6.15 -15.28 -42.23
#